data_AF-A0A7G5N292-F1
#
_entry.id   AF-A0A7G5N292-F1
#
_cell.length_a   1.000
_cell.length_b   1.000
_cell.length_c   1.000
_cell.angle_alpha   90.00
_cell.angle_beta   90.00
_cell.angle_gamma   90.00
#
_symmetry.space_group_name_H-M   'P 1'
#
loop_
_entity.id
_entity.type
_entity.pdbx_description
1 polymer ?
#
loop_
_entity_poly.entity_id
_entity_poly.type
_entity_poly.pdbx_seq_one_letter_code
_entity_poly.pdbx_strand_id
1 'polypeptide(L)'
;MVQVLEDYLIDVSEMNYTVKVRNGFTNSGEVSWKPLGYYGTMHGALKGIAEAQKRKRLKKGIHSLEEAIQIIVDTDEALEDEMGRCHIKSE
;
A
#
# COMPACT_ATOMS: atom_id res chain seq x y z
N MET A 1 -0.85 8.09 -12.63
CA MET A 1 -0.63 7.76 -11.20
C MET A 1 -1.97 7.71 -10.49
N VAL A 2 -2.19 6.71 -9.66
CA VAL A 2 -3.39 6.55 -8.82
C VAL A 2 -2.94 6.66 -7.37
N GLN A 3 -3.42 7.68 -6.66
CA GLN A 3 -3.22 7.75 -5.22
C GLN A 3 -4.20 6.77 -4.55
N VAL A 4 -3.66 5.81 -3.81
CA VAL A 4 -4.48 4.78 -3.14
C VAL A 4 -4.72 5.18 -1.70
N LEU A 5 -3.68 5.66 -1.00
CA LEU A 5 -3.72 6.13 0.38
C LEU A 5 -2.82 7.35 0.54
N GLU A 6 -2.91 8.07 1.67
CA GLU A 6 -2.10 9.28 1.90
C GLU A 6 -0.59 9.03 1.66
N ASP A 7 -0.09 7.89 2.13
CA ASP A 7 1.33 7.55 2.07
C ASP A 7 1.74 6.72 0.84
N TYR A 8 0.79 6.28 0.00
CA TYR A 8 1.05 5.33 -1.08
C TYR A 8 0.41 5.76 -2.40
N LEU A 9 1.19 5.67 -3.48
CA LEU A 9 0.72 5.87 -4.84
C LEU A 9 1.08 4.67 -5.71
N ILE A 10 0.29 4.44 -6.75
CA ILE A 10 0.61 3.50 -7.83
C ILE A 10 0.88 4.31 -9.08
N ASP A 11 2.10 4.25 -9.56
CA ASP A 11 2.44 4.76 -10.88
C ASP A 11 2.09 3.69 -11.92
N VAL A 12 1.20 4.05 -12.83
CA VAL A 12 0.67 3.15 -13.86
C VAL A 12 1.35 3.54 -15.16
N SER A 13 2.24 2.68 -15.64
CA SER A 13 2.78 2.75 -17.00
C SER A 13 2.27 1.58 -17.83
N GLU A 14 2.40 1.65 -19.15
CA GLU A 14 1.75 0.73 -20.11
C GLU A 14 1.96 -0.77 -19.82
N MET A 15 2.99 -1.14 -19.06
CA MET A 15 3.26 -2.54 -18.71
C MET A 15 3.52 -2.81 -17.23
N ASN A 16 3.50 -1.80 -16.34
CA ASN A 16 3.89 -2.00 -14.94
C ASN A 16 3.11 -1.11 -13.96
N TYR A 17 2.83 -1.69 -12.79
CA TYR A 17 2.27 -0.99 -11.63
C TYR A 17 3.38 -0.81 -10.60
N THR A 18 3.92 0.41 -10.49
CA THR A 18 4.97 0.71 -9.52
C THR A 18 4.36 1.33 -8.28
N VAL A 19 4.39 0.61 -7.17
CA VAL A 19 4.02 1.18 -5.87
C VAL A 19 5.14 2.11 -5.42
N LYS A 20 4.80 3.34 -5.06
CA LYS A 20 5.70 4.30 -4.43
C LYS A 20 5.16 4.70 -3.06
N VAL A 21 6.06 4.94 -2.12
CA VAL A 21 5.75 5.41 -0.78
C VAL A 21 6.26 6.82 -0.58
N ARG A 22 5.53 7.62 0.19
CA ARG A 22 5.93 8.98 0.55
C ARG A 22 7.31 8.98 1.21
N ASN A 23 8.20 9.86 0.75
CA ASN A 23 9.57 9.98 1.22
C ASN A 23 9.90 11.37 1.79
N GLY A 24 8.87 12.08 2.28
CA GLY A 24 8.98 13.44 2.79
C GLY A 24 8.78 14.48 1.68
N PHE A 25 9.30 15.69 1.88
CA PHE A 25 9.16 16.80 0.96
C PHE A 25 10.48 17.13 0.27
N THR A 26 10.41 17.58 -0.98
CA THR A 26 11.53 18.16 -1.72
C THR A 26 11.84 19.58 -1.21
N ASN A 27 12.97 20.14 -1.65
CA ASN A 27 13.34 21.53 -1.36
C ASN A 27 12.34 22.56 -1.95
N SER A 28 11.52 22.15 -2.93
CA SER A 28 10.43 22.96 -3.49
C SER A 28 9.13 22.86 -2.68
N GLY A 29 9.09 22.06 -1.61
CA GLY A 29 7.89 21.81 -0.81
C GLY A 29 6.94 20.77 -1.40
N GLU A 30 7.32 20.12 -2.50
CA GLU A 30 6.51 19.07 -3.12
C GLU A 30 6.72 17.73 -2.42
N VAL A 31 5.71 16.87 -2.40
CA VAL A 31 5.85 15.52 -1.84
C VAL A 31 6.78 14.70 -2.72
N SER A 32 7.86 14.18 -2.13
CA SER A 32 8.75 13.24 -2.79
C SER A 32 8.26 11.81 -2.59
N TRP A 33 8.47 10.98 -3.62
CA TRP A 33 7.99 9.60 -3.64
C TRP A 33 9.13 8.67 -4.02
N LYS A 34 9.32 7.59 -3.24
CA LYS A 34 10.32 6.56 -3.54
C LYS A 34 9.67 5.26 -3.99
N PRO A 35 10.25 4.53 -4.95
CA PRO A 35 9.77 3.20 -5.32
C PRO A 35 9.78 2.26 -4.11
N LEU A 36 8.71 1.50 -3.96
CA LEU A 36 8.55 0.47 -2.95
C LEU A 36 8.53 -0.93 -3.56
N GLY A 37 7.92 -1.08 -4.74
CA GLY A 37 7.85 -2.36 -5.45
C GLY A 37 7.27 -2.22 -6.86
N TYR A 38 7.55 -3.20 -7.70
CA TYR A 38 7.06 -3.29 -9.08
C TYR A 38 6.18 -4.53 -9.21
N TYR A 39 5.00 -4.36 -9.79
CA TYR A 39 3.98 -5.39 -9.88
C TYR A 39 3.41 -5.47 -11.31
N GLY A 40 3.12 -6.68 -11.76
CA GLY A 40 2.55 -6.92 -13.10
C GLY A 40 1.05 -6.60 -13.18
N THR A 41 0.36 -6.52 -12.04
CA THR A 41 -1.09 -6.25 -11.98
C THR A 41 -1.41 -5.20 -10.91
N MET A 42 -2.53 -4.48 -11.10
CA MET A 42 -3.06 -3.56 -10.10
C MET A 42 -3.36 -4.28 -8.78
N HIS A 43 -3.93 -5.48 -8.87
CA HIS A 43 -4.20 -6.35 -7.71
C HIS A 43 -2.92 -6.65 -6.91
N GLY A 44 -1.85 -7.04 -7.60
CA GLY A 44 -0.55 -7.27 -6.97
C GLY A 44 0.01 -6.01 -6.30
N ALA A 45 -0.13 -4.85 -6.93
CA ALA A 45 0.31 -3.58 -6.37
C ALA A 45 -0.46 -3.21 -5.09
N LEU A 46 -1.78 -3.41 -5.07
CA LEU A 46 -2.61 -3.15 -3.90
C LEU A 46 -2.26 -4.11 -2.74
N LYS A 47 -2.06 -5.41 -3.02
CA LYS A 47 -1.52 -6.37 -2.03
C LYS A 47 -0.16 -5.94 -1.49
N GLY A 48 0.71 -5.44 -2.35
CA GLY A 48 2.00 -4.87 -1.95
C GLY A 48 1.89 -3.69 -0.97
N ILE A 49 0.90 -2.82 -1.17
CA ILE A 49 0.60 -1.71 -0.26
C ILE A 49 0.13 -2.24 1.10
N ALA A 50 -0.81 -3.18 1.13
CA ALA A 50 -1.31 -3.76 2.38
C ALA A 50 -0.19 -4.44 3.18
N GLU A 51 0.68 -5.22 2.53
CA GLU A 51 1.86 -5.81 3.18
C GLU A 51 2.79 -4.75 3.79
N ALA A 52 3.02 -3.65 3.09
CA ALA A 52 3.83 -2.56 3.61
C ALA A 52 3.17 -1.88 4.83
N GLN A 53 1.85 -1.75 4.84
CA GLN A 53 1.10 -1.24 5.98
C GLN A 53 1.15 -2.16 7.19
N LYS A 54 0.94 -3.47 6.99
CA LYS A 54 1.08 -4.49 8.05
C LYS A 54 2.45 -4.38 8.70
N ARG A 55 3.52 -4.38 7.90
CA ARG A 55 4.90 -4.20 8.39
C ARG A 55 5.10 -2.87 9.12
N LYS A 56 4.52 -1.77 8.63
CA LYS A 56 4.63 -0.45 9.28
C LYS A 56 3.93 -0.44 10.64
N ARG A 57 2.74 -1.03 10.75
CA ARG A 57 1.97 -1.14 12.01
C ARG A 57 2.68 -2.04 13.01
N LEU A 58 3.10 -3.23 12.59
CA LEU A 58 3.80 -4.20 13.45
C LEU A 58 5.17 -3.73 13.93
N LYS A 59 5.81 -2.78 13.23
CA LYS A 59 7.07 -2.14 13.67
C LYS A 59 6.88 -1.06 14.72
N LYS A 60 5.65 -0.62 15.02
CA LYS A 60 5.40 0.50 15.95
C LYS A 60 5.53 0.14 17.43
N GLY A 61 5.97 -1.07 17.75
CA GLY A 61 6.23 -1.48 19.13
C GLY A 61 6.37 -2.99 19.24
N ILE A 62 6.33 -3.46 20.47
CA ILE A 62 6.12 -4.89 20.76
C ILE A 62 4.62 -5.08 20.89
N HIS A 63 4.09 -6.05 20.17
CA HIS A 63 2.67 -6.40 20.16
C HIS A 63 2.49 -7.80 20.76
N SER A 64 1.36 -8.05 21.40
CA SER A 64 0.95 -9.44 21.67
C SER A 64 0.68 -10.18 20.36
N LEU A 65 0.60 -11.51 20.43
CA LEU A 65 0.26 -12.32 19.26
C LEU A 65 -1.14 -11.96 18.73
N GLU A 66 -2.11 -11.77 19.63
CA GLU A 66 -3.49 -11.41 19.31
C GLU A 66 -3.56 -10.04 18.65
N GLU A 67 -2.83 -9.05 19.17
CA GLU A 67 -2.75 -7.71 18.56
C GLU A 67 -2.11 -7.76 17.17
N ALA A 68 -1.05 -8.55 16.99
CA ALA A 68 -0.40 -8.71 15.70
C ALA A 68 -1.32 -9.38 14.67
N ILE A 69 -2.10 -10.39 15.09
CA ILE A 69 -3.11 -11.05 14.24
C ILE A 69 -4.20 -10.05 13.84
N GLN A 70 -4.73 -9.28 14.80
CA GLN A 70 -5.77 -8.30 14.51
C GLN A 70 -5.29 -7.22 13.52
N ILE A 71 -4.05 -6.75 13.68
CA ILE A 71 -3.43 -5.80 12.73
C ILE A 71 -3.40 -6.39 11.30
N ILE A 72 -3.09 -7.67 11.15
CA ILE A 72 -3.05 -8.33 9.84
C ILE A 72 -4.47 -8.41 9.25
N VAL A 73 -5.44 -8.92 10.03
CA VAL A 73 -6.84 -9.08 9.60
C VAL A 73 -7.45 -7.74 9.20
N ASP A 74 -7.36 -6.72 10.06
CA ASP A 74 -7.90 -5.39 9.76
C ASP A 74 -7.34 -4.81 8.45
N THR A 75 -6.06 -5.07 8.17
CA THR A 75 -5.40 -4.50 7.00
C THR A 75 -5.79 -5.25 5.73
N ASP A 76 -6.00 -6.56 5.83
CA ASP A 76 -6.47 -7.37 4.70
C ASP A 76 -7.95 -7.08 4.39
N GLU A 77 -8.81 -6.96 5.40
CA GLU A 77 -10.22 -6.57 5.22
C GLU A 77 -10.36 -5.18 4.59
N ALA A 78 -9.59 -4.19 5.09
CA ALA A 78 -9.61 -2.84 4.52
C ALA A 78 -9.17 -2.82 3.04
N LEU A 79 -8.24 -3.68 2.66
CA LEU A 79 -7.82 -3.83 1.27
C LEU A 79 -8.95 -4.44 0.41
N GLU A 80 -9.59 -5.51 0.89
CA GLU A 80 -10.69 -6.16 0.18
C GLU A 80 -11.88 -5.22 -0.04
N ASP A 81 -12.24 -4.43 0.97
CA ASP A 81 -13.29 -3.42 0.89
C ASP A 81 -12.99 -2.36 -0.18
N GLU A 82 -11.76 -1.84 -0.20
CA GLU A 82 -11.35 -0.81 -1.16
C GLU A 82 -11.29 -1.36 -2.60
N MET A 83 -10.83 -2.60 -2.75
CA MET A 83 -10.87 -3.32 -4.02
C MET A 83 -12.29 -3.52 -4.53
N GLY A 84 -13.21 -3.93 -3.65
CA GLY A 84 -14.63 -4.11 -3.95
C GLY A 84 -15.28 -2.81 -4.43
N ARG A 85 -14.98 -1.69 -3.76
CA ARG A 85 -15.41 -0.34 -4.17
C ARG A 85 -14.89 0.08 -5.53
N CYS A 86 -13.64 -0.27 -5.84
CA CYS A 86 -13.01 0.08 -7.10
C CYS A 86 -13.33 -0.89 -8.25
N HIS A 87 -14.20 -1.89 -8.03
CA HIS A 87 -14.53 -2.95 -8.99
C HIS A 87 -13.30 -3.71 -9.52
N ILE A 88 -12.24 -3.78 -8.72
CA ILE A 88 -11.04 -4.53 -9.06
C ILE A 88 -11.31 -5.98 -8.69
N LYS A 89 -11.46 -6.85 -9.69
CA LYS A 89 -11.68 -8.28 -9.46
C LYS A 89 -10.40 -8.91 -8.95
N SER A 90 -10.52 -9.70 -7.88
CA SER A 90 -9.51 -10.68 -7.50
C SER A 90 -9.39 -11.69 -8.64
N GLU A 91 -8.23 -11.74 -9.30
CA GLU A 91 -7.89 -12.84 -10.22
C GLU A 91 -7.79 -14.17 -9.48
#